data_AF-A0A7I7Q298-F1
#
_entry.id   AF-A0A7I7Q298-F1
#
_cell.length_a   1.000
_cell.length_b   1.000
_cell.length_c   1.000
_cell.angle_alpha   90.00
_cell.angle_beta   90.00
_cell.angle_gamma   90.00
#
_symmetry.space_group_name_H-M   'P 1'
#
loop_
_entity.id
_entity.type
_entity.pdbx_description
1 polymer ?
#
loop_
_entity_poly.entity_id
_entity_poly.type
_entity_poly.pdbx_seq_one_letter_code
_entity_poly.pdbx_strand_id
1 'polypeptide(L)'
;MRPPTTLPRWVYVPASVGAAFVLLPLLAIAIKVDWPNFWSLITSSSSKTALLLSLKTAAASTALCVLLGVPMALVLARSTARPVRLLRPLILLPLVLPPVVGGIALLYAFGRLGLIGHYLEAAGISIAFSTTAVVLAQTFVSLPFLVISLEGAARTARSDYEVVAATLGARPSTVWWRVTLPLLLPGLMSGAVLAFARSLGEFGATLTFAGSREGVTRTLPLEIYLQRVTDANAAVALSVLLVAVAAVVVLGLGAGRLTATDARYRQVSELQLCAVVADRQVDVEFSVAPGEVLAMIGPNGAGKSTALHVIAGLVRPDEGVVRLGDRVLTDTSAGVDVPTHDRRVGRLLQDPLLFPHLSVAANVAFGPRSRQKRPGPFGSARGKEKQTALRWLREVDAEQLADRKPLNCPAARPSGWQSRGRSPPNQMYCCSTNR
;
A
#
# COMPACT_ATOMS: atom_id res chain seq x y z
N MET A 1 10.53 2.02 -29.13
CA MET A 1 10.20 0.99 -28.10
C MET A 1 10.06 -0.33 -28.84
N ARG A 2 10.47 -1.48 -28.26
CA ARG A 2 10.02 -2.77 -28.78
C ARG A 2 8.52 -2.92 -28.43
N PRO A 3 7.66 -3.48 -29.31
CA PRO A 3 6.30 -3.82 -28.90
C PRO A 3 6.34 -4.83 -27.75
N PRO A 4 5.31 -4.87 -26.87
CA PRO A 4 5.19 -5.96 -25.91
C PRO A 4 5.16 -7.31 -26.64
N THR A 5 5.80 -8.32 -26.06
CA THR A 5 5.89 -9.67 -26.65
C THR A 5 4.50 -10.21 -26.97
N THR A 6 4.24 -10.43 -28.26
CA THR A 6 2.93 -10.89 -28.75
C THR A 6 2.61 -12.26 -28.16
N LEU A 7 1.46 -12.38 -27.49
CA LEU A 7 0.99 -13.66 -26.95
C LEU A 7 0.74 -14.67 -28.10
N PRO A 8 1.00 -15.97 -27.89
CA PRO A 8 0.68 -17.00 -28.88
C PRO A 8 -0.81 -16.95 -29.26
N ARG A 9 -1.11 -16.98 -30.56
CA ARG A 9 -2.49 -16.80 -31.07
C ARG A 9 -3.52 -17.77 -30.47
N TRP A 10 -3.10 -18.97 -30.08
CA TRP A 10 -3.98 -19.95 -29.44
C TRP A 10 -4.49 -19.52 -28.06
N VAL A 11 -3.77 -18.66 -27.32
CA VAL A 11 -4.15 -18.20 -25.96
C VAL A 11 -5.43 -17.35 -26.00
N TYR A 12 -5.70 -16.66 -27.11
CA TYR A 12 -6.90 -15.85 -27.27
C TYR A 12 -8.20 -16.68 -27.31
N VAL A 13 -8.14 -17.96 -27.69
CA VAL A 13 -9.32 -18.84 -27.76
C VAL A 13 -9.88 -19.15 -26.35
N PRO A 14 -9.15 -19.76 -25.40
CA PRO A 14 -9.66 -19.97 -24.04
C PRO A 14 -9.91 -18.65 -23.30
N ALA A 15 -9.16 -17.58 -23.60
CA ALA A 15 -9.44 -16.25 -23.04
C ALA A 15 -10.80 -15.70 -23.50
N SER A 16 -11.15 -15.85 -24.79
CA SER A 16 -12.44 -15.43 -25.34
C SER A 16 -13.59 -16.31 -24.82
N VAL A 17 -13.37 -17.62 -24.68
CA VAL A 17 -14.35 -18.55 -24.06
C VAL A 17 -14.59 -18.18 -22.59
N GLY A 18 -13.55 -17.90 -21.82
CA GLY A 18 -13.67 -17.45 -20.43
C GLY A 18 -14.38 -16.09 -20.30
N ALA A 19 -14.07 -15.14 -21.19
CA ALA A 19 -14.78 -13.85 -21.25
C ALA A 19 -16.25 -14.04 -21.60
N ALA A 20 -16.57 -14.87 -22.60
CA ALA A 20 -17.96 -15.18 -22.98
C ALA A 20 -18.72 -15.87 -21.83
N PHE A 21 -18.10 -16.80 -21.11
CA PHE A 21 -18.71 -17.48 -19.96
C PHE A 21 -19.11 -16.51 -18.83
N VAL A 22 -18.31 -15.47 -18.58
CA VAL A 22 -18.62 -14.43 -17.57
C VAL A 22 -19.63 -13.40 -18.09
N LEU A 23 -19.53 -12.99 -19.36
CA LEU A 23 -20.35 -11.91 -19.92
C LEU A 23 -21.74 -12.36 -20.39
N LEU A 24 -21.89 -13.60 -20.88
CA LEU A 24 -23.16 -14.10 -21.43
C LEU A 24 -24.29 -14.13 -20.38
N PRO A 25 -24.10 -14.57 -19.12
CA PRO A 25 -25.14 -14.48 -18.09
C PRO A 25 -25.57 -13.05 -17.82
N LEU A 26 -24.64 -12.09 -17.77
CA LEU A 26 -24.94 -10.68 -17.54
C LEU A 26 -25.74 -10.07 -18.70
N LEU A 27 -25.36 -10.41 -19.94
CA LEU A 27 -26.09 -10.02 -21.15
C LEU A 27 -27.48 -10.65 -21.20
N ALA A 28 -27.63 -11.93 -20.84
CA ALA A 28 -28.91 -12.63 -20.80
C ALA A 28 -29.87 -12.01 -19.78
N ILE A 29 -29.39 -11.61 -18.60
CA ILE A 29 -30.19 -10.88 -17.61
C ILE A 29 -30.60 -9.52 -18.17
N ALA A 30 -29.69 -8.76 -18.78
CA ALA A 30 -30.00 -7.45 -19.37
C ALA A 30 -31.04 -7.52 -20.52
N ILE A 31 -31.03 -8.60 -21.32
CA ILE A 31 -32.03 -8.88 -22.36
C ILE A 31 -33.39 -9.28 -21.76
N LYS A 32 -33.41 -9.88 -20.56
CA LYS A 32 -34.63 -10.34 -19.87
C LYS A 32 -35.28 -9.31 -18.94
N VAL A 33 -34.71 -8.12 -18.78
CA VAL A 33 -35.34 -7.02 -18.03
C VAL A 33 -36.63 -6.54 -18.72
N ASP A 34 -37.70 -6.40 -17.95
CA ASP A 34 -38.89 -5.63 -18.33
C ASP A 34 -38.56 -4.13 -18.28
N TRP A 35 -37.96 -3.62 -19.37
CA TRP A 35 -37.49 -2.23 -19.46
C TRP A 35 -38.61 -1.17 -19.28
N PRO A 36 -39.85 -1.36 -19.80
CA PRO A 36 -40.98 -0.48 -19.49
C PRO A 36 -41.26 -0.33 -17.99
N ASN A 37 -41.31 -1.44 -17.24
CA ASN A 37 -41.63 -1.41 -15.81
C ASN A 37 -40.40 -1.22 -14.90
N PHE A 38 -39.18 -1.36 -15.42
CA PHE A 38 -37.91 -1.33 -14.68
C PHE A 38 -37.84 -0.19 -13.65
N TRP A 39 -38.13 1.05 -14.05
CA TRP A 39 -38.09 2.21 -13.15
C TRP A 39 -39.11 2.12 -12.02
N SER A 40 -40.31 1.57 -12.26
CA SER A 40 -41.30 1.32 -11.20
C SER A 40 -40.78 0.29 -10.19
N LEU A 41 -40.30 -0.85 -10.69
CA LEU A 41 -39.77 -1.97 -9.89
C LEU A 41 -38.60 -1.53 -8.98
N ILE A 42 -37.63 -0.77 -9.52
CA ILE A 42 -36.48 -0.32 -8.72
C ILE A 42 -36.75 0.93 -7.85
N THR A 43 -37.83 1.67 -8.10
CA THR A 43 -38.22 2.84 -7.28
C THR A 43 -39.31 2.53 -6.23
N SER A 44 -39.69 1.26 -6.06
CA SER A 44 -40.53 0.83 -4.94
C SER A 44 -39.92 1.20 -3.57
N SER A 45 -40.76 1.26 -2.52
CA SER A 45 -40.33 1.56 -1.15
C SER A 45 -39.32 0.53 -0.62
N SER A 46 -39.58 -0.77 -0.82
CA SER A 46 -38.68 -1.84 -0.39
C SER A 46 -37.37 -1.81 -1.17
N SER A 47 -37.42 -1.68 -2.51
CA SER A 47 -36.25 -1.56 -3.38
C SER A 47 -35.31 -0.43 -2.97
N LYS A 48 -35.85 0.78 -2.74
CA LYS A 48 -35.10 1.95 -2.26
C LYS A 48 -34.49 1.71 -0.87
N THR A 49 -35.25 1.09 0.03
CA THR A 49 -34.82 0.83 1.42
C THR A 49 -33.70 -0.20 1.48
N ALA A 50 -33.85 -1.32 0.78
CA ALA A 50 -32.84 -2.37 0.67
C ALA A 50 -31.55 -1.86 -0.02
N LEU A 51 -31.66 -1.06 -1.08
CA LEU A 51 -30.52 -0.41 -1.73
C LEU A 51 -29.78 0.53 -0.76
N LEU A 52 -30.49 1.44 -0.09
CA LEU A 52 -29.89 2.41 0.82
C LEU A 52 -29.23 1.73 2.03
N LEU A 53 -29.87 0.69 2.58
CA LEU A 53 -29.29 -0.13 3.65
C LEU A 53 -28.03 -0.86 3.19
N SER A 54 -28.03 -1.39 1.96
CA SER A 54 -26.87 -2.10 1.38
C SER A 54 -25.69 -1.17 1.16
N LEU A 55 -25.92 0.02 0.62
CA LEU A 55 -24.87 1.03 0.44
C LEU A 55 -24.30 1.51 1.78
N LYS A 56 -25.15 1.79 2.77
CA LYS A 56 -24.73 2.19 4.12
C LYS A 56 -23.92 1.10 4.82
N THR A 57 -24.41 -0.15 4.81
CA THR A 57 -23.73 -1.28 5.45
C THR A 57 -22.43 -1.63 4.75
N ALA A 58 -22.41 -1.77 3.41
CA ALA A 58 -21.19 -2.04 2.67
C ALA A 58 -20.12 -0.94 2.84
N ALA A 59 -20.52 0.33 2.91
CA ALA A 59 -19.60 1.43 3.20
C ALA A 59 -19.02 1.34 4.64
N ALA A 60 -19.87 1.08 5.65
CA ALA A 60 -19.43 0.90 7.03
C ALA A 60 -18.51 -0.32 7.19
N SER A 61 -18.84 -1.45 6.58
CA SER A 61 -18.01 -2.65 6.54
C SER A 61 -16.69 -2.43 5.81
N THR A 62 -16.68 -1.65 4.73
CA THR A 62 -15.44 -1.28 4.03
C THR A 62 -14.57 -0.38 4.91
N ALA A 63 -15.14 0.58 5.64
CA ALA A 63 -14.40 1.41 6.59
C ALA A 63 -13.83 0.58 7.75
N LEU A 64 -14.59 -0.38 8.28
CA LEU A 64 -14.13 -1.30 9.32
C LEU A 64 -13.06 -2.28 8.79
N CYS A 65 -13.22 -2.75 7.56
CA CYS A 65 -12.18 -3.49 6.85
C CYS A 65 -10.90 -2.66 6.76
N VAL A 66 -10.96 -1.40 6.31
CA VAL A 66 -9.79 -0.52 6.23
C VAL A 66 -9.14 -0.33 7.61
N LEU A 67 -9.93 -0.08 8.66
CA LEU A 67 -9.43 0.12 10.01
C LEU A 67 -8.67 -1.10 10.57
N LEU A 68 -9.18 -2.31 10.36
CA LEU A 68 -8.60 -3.56 10.89
C LEU A 68 -7.57 -4.18 9.95
N GLY A 69 -7.84 -4.15 8.65
CA GLY A 69 -7.07 -4.80 7.59
C GLY A 69 -5.81 -4.06 7.20
N VAL A 70 -5.76 -2.73 7.32
CA VAL A 70 -4.52 -1.96 7.10
C VAL A 70 -3.40 -2.39 8.06
N PRO A 71 -3.54 -2.30 9.40
CA PRO A 71 -2.49 -2.74 10.31
C PRO A 71 -2.20 -4.24 10.18
N MET A 72 -3.23 -5.07 9.96
CA MET A 72 -3.07 -6.52 9.82
C MET A 72 -2.26 -6.90 8.58
N ALA A 73 -2.54 -6.32 7.41
CA ALA A 73 -1.78 -6.53 6.18
C ALA A 73 -0.32 -6.09 6.32
N LEU A 74 -0.04 -5.02 7.08
CA LEU A 74 1.32 -4.54 7.32
C LEU A 74 2.12 -5.48 8.24
N VAL A 75 1.50 -5.96 9.32
CA VAL A 75 2.09 -6.99 10.19
C VAL A 75 2.39 -8.26 9.39
N LEU A 76 1.45 -8.72 8.54
CA LEU A 76 1.64 -9.86 7.65
C LEU A 76 2.67 -9.63 6.53
N ALA A 77 2.87 -8.39 6.06
CA ALA A 77 3.83 -8.06 5.02
C ALA A 77 5.26 -7.88 5.54
N ARG A 78 5.42 -7.32 6.76
CA ARG A 78 6.71 -6.90 7.33
C ARG A 78 7.24 -7.82 8.44
N SER A 79 6.41 -8.60 9.14
CA SER A 79 6.87 -9.47 10.24
C SER A 79 7.29 -10.87 9.78
N THR A 80 8.39 -11.36 10.34
CA THR A 80 8.91 -12.72 10.17
C THR A 80 8.55 -13.66 11.34
N ALA A 81 7.84 -13.16 12.35
CA ALA A 81 7.59 -13.90 13.59
C ALA A 81 6.72 -15.15 13.37
N ARG A 82 7.10 -16.28 14.00
CA ARG A 82 6.38 -17.57 13.95
C ARG A 82 4.84 -17.46 14.14
N PRO A 83 4.29 -16.73 15.13
CA PRO A 83 2.83 -16.61 15.27
C PRO A 83 2.16 -15.89 14.09
N VAL A 84 2.79 -14.89 13.47
CA VAL A 84 2.23 -14.16 12.31
C VAL A 84 2.12 -15.08 11.09
N ARG A 85 3.07 -16.01 10.91
CA ARG A 85 3.02 -17.06 9.88
C ARG A 85 1.85 -18.04 10.07
N LEU A 86 1.45 -18.32 11.32
CA LEU A 86 0.25 -19.12 11.64
C LEU A 86 -1.05 -18.31 11.53
N LEU A 87 -1.00 -17.00 11.75
CA LEU A 87 -2.16 -16.12 11.67
C LEU A 87 -2.68 -15.96 10.22
N ARG A 88 -1.80 -15.96 9.22
CA ARG A 88 -2.19 -15.82 7.80
C ARG A 88 -3.30 -16.81 7.37
N PRO A 89 -3.14 -18.14 7.46
CA PRO A 89 -4.19 -19.07 7.02
C PRO A 89 -5.51 -18.89 7.79
N LEU A 90 -5.48 -18.50 9.07
CA LEU A 90 -6.68 -18.21 9.84
C LEU A 90 -7.43 -16.97 9.32
N ILE A 91 -6.70 -15.93 8.88
CA ILE A 91 -7.25 -14.73 8.25
C ILE A 91 -7.83 -15.03 6.86
N LEU A 92 -7.32 -16.05 6.16
CA LEU A 92 -7.80 -16.47 4.85
C LEU A 92 -8.95 -17.50 4.94
N LEU A 93 -9.17 -18.13 6.10
CA LEU A 93 -10.21 -19.14 6.33
C LEU A 93 -11.63 -18.70 5.91
N PRO A 94 -12.09 -17.43 6.10
CA PRO A 94 -13.41 -17.00 5.64
C PRO A 94 -13.62 -17.06 4.12
N LEU A 95 -12.57 -17.22 3.32
CA LEU A 95 -12.65 -17.38 1.86
C LEU A 95 -13.01 -18.81 1.42
N VAL A 96 -12.77 -19.81 2.28
CA VAL A 96 -13.07 -21.22 1.99
C VAL A 96 -14.26 -21.76 2.79
N LEU A 97 -14.69 -21.05 3.84
CA LEU A 97 -15.92 -21.38 4.58
C LEU A 97 -17.17 -21.04 3.75
N PRO A 98 -18.18 -21.93 3.68
CA PRO A 98 -19.49 -21.58 3.15
C PRO A 98 -20.08 -20.39 3.93
N PRO A 99 -20.69 -19.37 3.28
CA PRO A 99 -21.15 -18.16 3.97
C PRO A 99 -22.11 -18.41 5.13
N VAL A 100 -22.97 -19.43 5.03
CA VAL A 100 -23.87 -19.87 6.11
C VAL A 100 -23.09 -20.33 7.35
N VAL A 101 -22.00 -21.08 7.17
CA VAL A 101 -21.13 -21.52 8.29
C VAL A 101 -20.45 -20.31 8.95
N GLY A 102 -20.03 -19.33 8.14
CA GLY A 102 -19.56 -18.04 8.66
C GLY A 102 -20.63 -17.30 9.49
N GLY A 103 -21.88 -17.30 9.03
CA GLY A 103 -23.02 -16.75 9.77
C GLY A 103 -23.31 -17.47 11.09
N ILE A 104 -23.25 -18.80 11.13
CA ILE A 104 -23.38 -19.59 12.37
C ILE A 104 -22.23 -19.27 13.34
N ALA A 105 -20.99 -19.22 12.85
CA ALA A 105 -19.83 -18.89 13.68
C ALA A 105 -19.94 -17.48 14.29
N LEU A 106 -20.41 -16.50 13.52
CA LEU A 106 -20.68 -15.15 14.03
C LEU A 106 -21.84 -15.13 15.04
N LEU A 107 -22.89 -15.94 14.84
CA LEU A 107 -23.99 -16.06 15.79
C LEU A 107 -23.55 -16.72 17.11
N TYR A 108 -22.65 -17.70 17.08
CA TYR A 108 -22.08 -18.32 18.28
C TYR A 108 -21.00 -17.45 18.97
N ALA A 109 -20.38 -16.50 18.27
CA ALA A 109 -19.49 -15.51 18.87
C ALA A 109 -20.26 -14.31 19.47
N PHE A 110 -21.16 -13.70 18.69
CA PHE A 110 -21.75 -12.37 18.96
C PHE A 110 -23.29 -12.37 19.12
N GLY A 111 -23.95 -13.53 19.06
CA GLY A 111 -25.36 -13.67 19.41
C GLY A 111 -25.60 -13.54 20.93
N ARG A 112 -26.87 -13.35 21.33
CA ARG A 112 -27.29 -13.12 22.73
C ARG A 112 -26.81 -14.19 23.73
N LEU A 113 -26.62 -15.43 23.28
CA LEU A 113 -26.08 -16.55 24.06
C LEU A 113 -24.68 -17.00 23.59
N GLY A 114 -24.00 -16.17 22.79
CA GLY A 114 -22.68 -16.42 22.24
C GLY A 114 -21.54 -16.01 23.16
N LEU A 115 -20.34 -16.53 22.86
CA LEU A 115 -19.13 -16.43 23.69
C LEU A 115 -18.77 -15.00 24.15
N ILE A 116 -19.03 -14.00 23.30
CA ILE A 116 -18.80 -12.58 23.57
C ILE A 116 -20.13 -11.85 23.71
N GLY A 117 -21.12 -12.23 22.88
CA GLY A 117 -22.42 -11.57 22.82
C GLY A 117 -23.23 -11.60 24.12
N HIS A 118 -23.08 -12.62 24.97
CA HIS A 118 -23.72 -12.63 26.29
C HIS A 118 -23.24 -11.48 27.20
N TYR A 119 -21.93 -11.21 27.22
CA TYR A 119 -21.35 -10.10 28.00
C TYR A 119 -21.73 -8.73 27.43
N LEU A 120 -21.87 -8.63 26.10
CA LEU A 120 -22.34 -7.41 25.44
C LEU A 120 -23.82 -7.14 25.72
N GLU A 121 -24.67 -8.18 25.73
CA GLU A 121 -26.08 -8.08 26.11
C GLU A 121 -26.23 -7.63 27.57
N ALA A 122 -25.38 -8.14 28.48
CA ALA A 122 -25.33 -7.68 29.88
C ALA A 122 -24.90 -6.20 30.02
N ALA A 123 -24.17 -5.66 29.05
CA ALA A 123 -23.86 -4.23 28.91
C ALA A 123 -24.92 -3.44 28.11
N GLY A 124 -26.06 -4.05 27.77
CA GLY A 124 -27.17 -3.44 27.00
C GLY A 124 -26.97 -3.41 25.48
N ILE A 125 -25.91 -4.03 24.95
CA ILE A 125 -25.53 -3.96 23.53
C ILE A 125 -25.94 -5.26 22.81
N SER A 126 -27.16 -5.29 22.28
CA SER A 126 -27.65 -6.41 21.47
C SER A 126 -27.16 -6.30 20.01
N ILE A 127 -26.39 -7.30 19.55
CA ILE A 127 -25.81 -7.30 18.20
C ILE A 127 -26.65 -8.09 17.19
N ALA A 128 -27.10 -9.31 17.53
CA ALA A 128 -27.83 -10.16 16.60
C ALA A 128 -29.16 -9.53 16.13
N PHE A 129 -29.58 -9.84 14.90
CA PHE A 129 -30.78 -9.28 14.25
C PHE A 129 -30.83 -7.74 14.13
N SER A 130 -29.67 -7.08 14.21
CA SER A 130 -29.50 -5.63 14.01
C SER A 130 -28.66 -5.31 12.77
N THR A 131 -28.65 -4.03 12.36
CA THR A 131 -27.76 -3.54 11.29
C THR A 131 -26.27 -3.75 11.64
N THR A 132 -25.91 -3.78 12.93
CA THR A 132 -24.54 -4.08 13.37
C THR A 132 -24.13 -5.52 13.03
N ALA A 133 -25.04 -6.48 13.13
CA ALA A 133 -24.79 -7.86 12.67
C ALA A 133 -24.56 -7.94 11.15
N VAL A 134 -25.27 -7.13 10.35
CA VAL A 134 -25.02 -7.01 8.90
C VAL A 134 -23.60 -6.53 8.64
N VAL A 135 -23.19 -5.45 9.32
CA VAL A 135 -21.86 -4.85 9.14
C VAL A 135 -20.74 -5.80 9.55
N LEU A 136 -20.91 -6.54 10.66
CA LEU A 136 -19.95 -7.56 11.11
C LEU A 136 -19.87 -8.76 10.15
N ALA A 137 -21.01 -9.25 9.63
CA ALA A 137 -21.03 -10.34 8.65
C ALA A 137 -20.32 -9.95 7.33
N GLN A 138 -20.66 -8.78 6.79
CA GLN A 138 -19.97 -8.23 5.62
C GLN A 138 -18.47 -8.04 5.86
N THR A 139 -18.07 -7.52 7.04
CA THR A 139 -16.67 -7.32 7.40
C THR A 139 -15.91 -8.64 7.49
N PHE A 140 -16.47 -9.65 8.17
CA PHE A 140 -15.85 -10.98 8.33
C PHE A 140 -15.47 -11.62 6.99
N VAL A 141 -16.34 -11.52 5.98
CA VAL A 141 -16.09 -12.13 4.66
C VAL A 141 -15.32 -11.21 3.70
N SER A 142 -15.33 -9.89 3.91
CA SER A 142 -14.68 -8.91 3.02
C SER A 142 -13.27 -8.51 3.45
N LEU A 143 -12.95 -8.58 4.75
CA LEU A 143 -11.64 -8.27 5.32
C LEU A 143 -10.47 -9.00 4.64
N PRO A 144 -10.57 -10.31 4.27
CA PRO A 144 -9.46 -11.01 3.62
C PRO A 144 -9.09 -10.44 2.25
N PHE A 145 -10.06 -9.94 1.47
CA PHE A 145 -9.82 -9.36 0.14
C PHE A 145 -8.97 -8.09 0.20
N LEU A 146 -9.31 -7.19 1.14
CA LEU A 146 -8.50 -6.01 1.42
C LEU A 146 -7.09 -6.42 1.86
N VAL A 147 -6.97 -7.38 2.78
CA VAL A 147 -5.70 -7.80 3.36
C VAL A 147 -4.79 -8.41 2.31
N ILE A 148 -5.28 -9.30 1.43
CA ILE A 148 -4.49 -9.86 0.32
C ILE A 148 -3.98 -8.73 -0.61
N SER A 149 -4.88 -7.84 -1.05
CA SER A 149 -4.53 -6.74 -1.96
C SER A 149 -3.46 -5.82 -1.37
N LEU A 150 -3.63 -5.43 -0.10
CA LEU A 150 -2.71 -4.51 0.58
C LEU A 150 -1.41 -5.19 1.01
N GLU A 151 -1.44 -6.46 1.40
CA GLU A 151 -0.22 -7.23 1.73
C GLU A 151 0.64 -7.43 0.46
N GLY A 152 0.01 -7.77 -0.68
CA GLY A 152 0.67 -7.86 -1.97
C GLY A 152 1.29 -6.52 -2.41
N ALA A 153 0.54 -5.41 -2.26
CA ALA A 153 1.06 -4.07 -2.51
C ALA A 153 2.23 -3.72 -1.58
N ALA A 154 2.14 -4.04 -0.28
CA ALA A 154 3.20 -3.78 0.70
C ALA A 154 4.45 -4.63 0.49
N ARG A 155 4.32 -5.87 0.00
CA ARG A 155 5.45 -6.71 -0.41
C ARG A 155 6.12 -6.22 -1.70
N THR A 156 5.35 -5.63 -2.62
CA THR A 156 5.86 -5.06 -3.87
C THR A 156 6.51 -3.68 -3.64
N ALA A 157 5.98 -2.89 -2.72
CA ALA A 157 6.53 -1.61 -2.30
C ALA A 157 7.78 -1.83 -1.42
N ARG A 158 8.95 -1.84 -2.08
CA ARG A 158 10.27 -1.97 -1.44
C ARG A 158 10.39 -1.04 -0.23
N SER A 159 10.85 -1.60 0.89
CA SER A 159 11.09 -0.88 2.16
C SER A 159 12.16 0.20 2.05
N ASP A 160 12.89 0.25 0.94
CA ASP A 160 13.92 1.22 0.60
C ASP A 160 13.46 2.69 0.81
N TYR A 161 12.21 3.04 0.49
CA TYR A 161 11.64 4.37 0.77
C TYR A 161 11.51 4.67 2.26
N GLU A 162 11.19 3.66 3.07
CA GLU A 162 11.07 3.75 4.54
C GLU A 162 12.46 3.93 5.17
N VAL A 163 13.46 3.24 4.63
CA VAL A 163 14.89 3.37 4.99
C VAL A 163 15.44 4.75 4.63
N VAL A 164 15.19 5.25 3.41
CA VAL A 164 15.59 6.61 3.00
C VAL A 164 14.94 7.65 3.91
N ALA A 165 13.63 7.53 4.18
CA ALA A 165 12.93 8.43 5.11
C ALA A 165 13.54 8.40 6.52
N ALA A 166 13.90 7.21 7.03
CA ALA A 166 14.61 7.07 8.29
C ALA A 166 15.96 7.81 8.27
N THR A 167 16.85 7.54 7.32
CA THR A 167 18.18 8.23 7.22
C THR A 167 18.09 9.76 7.10
N LEU A 168 16.99 10.27 6.53
CA LEU A 168 16.69 11.70 6.46
C LEU A 168 16.25 12.32 7.80
N GLY A 169 15.92 11.49 8.81
CA GLY A 169 15.58 11.88 10.18
C GLY A 169 14.14 11.57 10.60
N ALA A 170 13.34 10.87 9.77
CA ALA A 170 11.93 10.64 10.07
C ALA A 170 11.72 9.54 11.13
N ARG A 171 10.94 9.85 12.17
CA ARG A 171 10.49 8.89 13.18
C ARG A 171 9.52 7.86 12.57
N PRO A 172 9.37 6.64 13.14
CA PRO A 172 8.50 5.60 12.58
C PRO A 172 7.06 6.04 12.28
N SER A 173 6.42 6.81 13.17
CA SER A 173 5.07 7.37 12.94
C SER A 173 5.03 8.42 11.81
N THR A 174 6.14 9.10 11.53
CA THR A 174 6.28 10.05 10.41
C THR A 174 6.51 9.31 9.10
N VAL A 175 7.33 8.25 9.10
CA VAL A 175 7.50 7.34 7.95
C VAL A 175 6.15 6.71 7.58
N TRP A 176 5.43 6.17 8.57
CA TRP A 176 4.09 5.60 8.38
C TRP A 176 3.13 6.56 7.66
N TRP A 177 2.87 7.74 8.23
CA TRP A 177 1.87 8.66 7.69
C TRP A 177 2.31 9.42 6.43
N ARG A 178 3.62 9.68 6.24
CA ARG A 178 4.11 10.51 5.12
C ARG A 178 4.75 9.73 3.98
N VAL A 179 5.08 8.45 4.17
CA VAL A 179 5.81 7.64 3.19
C VAL A 179 5.09 6.31 2.93
N THR A 180 4.91 5.46 3.94
CA THR A 180 4.29 4.14 3.75
C THR A 180 2.84 4.26 3.29
N LEU A 181 1.96 4.94 4.04
CA LEU A 181 0.54 5.01 3.68
C LEU A 181 0.27 5.68 2.31
N PRO A 182 0.92 6.80 1.92
CA PRO A 182 0.78 7.37 0.59
C PRO A 182 1.27 6.46 -0.55
N LEU A 183 2.35 5.69 -0.35
CA LEU A 183 2.86 4.74 -1.34
C LEU A 183 1.94 3.52 -1.50
N LEU A 184 1.31 3.08 -0.41
CA LEU A 184 0.37 1.95 -0.42
C LEU A 184 -1.06 2.34 -0.83
N LEU A 185 -1.37 3.63 -0.91
CA LEU A 185 -2.72 4.14 -1.20
C LEU A 185 -3.36 3.51 -2.46
N PRO A 186 -2.66 3.26 -3.59
CA PRO A 186 -3.27 2.60 -4.75
C PRO A 186 -3.68 1.13 -4.47
N GLY A 187 -2.88 0.40 -3.68
CA GLY A 187 -3.18 -0.97 -3.26
C GLY A 187 -4.27 -1.04 -2.20
N LEU A 188 -4.33 -0.02 -1.33
CA LEU A 188 -5.42 0.20 -0.37
C LEU A 188 -6.74 0.51 -1.09
N MET A 189 -6.74 1.39 -2.09
CA MET A 189 -7.93 1.68 -2.91
C MET A 189 -8.41 0.42 -3.64
N SER A 190 -7.50 -0.34 -4.26
CA SER A 190 -7.84 -1.61 -4.92
C SER A 190 -8.45 -2.63 -3.93
N GLY A 191 -7.87 -2.76 -2.73
CA GLY A 191 -8.38 -3.66 -1.70
C GLY A 191 -9.72 -3.20 -1.09
N ALA A 192 -9.92 -1.89 -0.94
CA ALA A 192 -11.18 -1.32 -0.46
C ALA A 192 -12.30 -1.49 -1.48
N VAL A 193 -12.01 -1.34 -2.79
CA VAL A 193 -12.95 -1.66 -3.87
C VAL A 193 -13.38 -3.12 -3.83
N LEU A 194 -12.43 -4.05 -3.68
CA LEU A 194 -12.72 -5.48 -3.58
C LEU A 194 -13.54 -5.81 -2.33
N ALA A 195 -13.22 -5.23 -1.17
CA ALA A 195 -13.97 -5.42 0.06
C ALA A 195 -15.39 -4.81 0.00
N PHE A 196 -15.57 -3.66 -0.66
CA PHE A 196 -16.87 -3.04 -0.87
C PHE A 196 -17.74 -3.88 -1.81
N ALA A 197 -17.19 -4.30 -2.96
CA ALA A 197 -17.89 -5.18 -3.90
C ALA A 197 -18.27 -6.51 -3.24
N ARG A 198 -17.39 -7.08 -2.40
CA ARG A 198 -17.69 -8.29 -1.63
C ARG A 198 -18.76 -8.07 -0.57
N SER A 199 -18.78 -6.90 0.08
CA SER A 199 -19.81 -6.54 1.08
C SER A 199 -21.20 -6.34 0.44
N LEU A 200 -21.25 -5.72 -0.75
CA LEU A 200 -22.49 -5.53 -1.52
C LEU A 200 -23.14 -6.86 -1.92
N GLY A 201 -22.34 -7.87 -2.24
CA GLY A 201 -22.81 -9.20 -2.63
C GLY A 201 -23.00 -10.20 -1.47
N GLU A 202 -22.85 -9.78 -0.20
CA GLU A 202 -23.03 -10.71 0.93
C GLU A 202 -24.52 -10.98 1.23
N PHE A 203 -24.83 -12.24 1.50
CA PHE A 203 -26.18 -12.77 1.64
C PHE A 203 -26.24 -13.85 2.73
N GLY A 204 -25.45 -14.92 2.62
CA GLY A 204 -25.59 -16.11 3.46
C GLY A 204 -25.18 -15.91 4.92
N ALA A 205 -24.08 -15.19 5.16
CA ALA A 205 -23.64 -14.85 6.51
C ALA A 205 -24.61 -13.83 7.14
N THR A 206 -25.04 -12.84 6.36
CA THR A 206 -26.02 -11.82 6.79
C THR A 206 -27.37 -12.43 7.14
N LEU A 207 -27.96 -13.27 6.30
CA LEU A 207 -29.26 -13.90 6.55
C LEU A 207 -29.23 -14.75 7.83
N THR A 208 -28.15 -15.50 8.05
CA THR A 208 -28.03 -16.41 9.21
C THR A 208 -27.79 -15.67 10.54
N PHE A 209 -27.07 -14.54 10.53
CA PHE A 209 -26.70 -13.79 11.75
C PHE A 209 -27.58 -12.56 12.03
N ALA A 210 -28.08 -11.89 10.98
CA ALA A 210 -28.88 -10.66 11.06
C ALA A 210 -30.35 -10.85 10.63
N GLY A 211 -30.73 -12.01 10.05
CA GLY A 211 -32.09 -12.27 9.58
C GLY A 211 -32.53 -11.39 8.41
N SER A 212 -33.85 -11.29 8.20
CA SER A 212 -34.46 -10.54 7.08
C SER A 212 -35.53 -9.55 7.58
N ARG A 213 -35.11 -8.48 8.26
CA ARG A 213 -36.00 -7.41 8.75
C ARG A 213 -35.95 -6.23 7.79
N GLU A 214 -37.10 -5.85 7.24
CA GLU A 214 -37.21 -4.68 6.37
C GLU A 214 -36.77 -3.40 7.09
N GLY A 215 -36.11 -2.49 6.39
CA GLY A 215 -35.52 -1.27 6.98
C GLY A 215 -34.29 -1.47 7.88
N VAL A 216 -34.09 -2.65 8.49
CA VAL A 216 -33.07 -2.89 9.53
C VAL A 216 -31.95 -3.83 9.08
N THR A 217 -32.27 -4.98 8.49
CA THR A 217 -31.28 -6.00 8.08
C THR A 217 -31.46 -6.57 6.67
N ARG A 218 -32.59 -6.33 6.00
CA ARG A 218 -32.84 -6.81 4.63
C ARG A 218 -32.04 -6.01 3.59
N THR A 219 -30.87 -6.53 3.21
CA THR A 219 -30.03 -6.00 2.13
C THR A 219 -30.59 -6.35 0.74
N LEU A 220 -30.06 -5.71 -0.30
CA LEU A 220 -30.51 -5.85 -1.69
C LEU A 220 -30.36 -7.28 -2.24
N PRO A 221 -29.28 -8.05 -1.96
CA PRO A 221 -29.23 -9.48 -2.29
C PRO A 221 -30.36 -10.30 -1.64
N LEU A 222 -30.77 -9.93 -0.43
CA LEU A 222 -31.82 -10.62 0.32
C LEU A 222 -33.23 -10.22 -0.13
N GLU A 223 -33.42 -8.96 -0.56
CA GLU A 223 -34.62 -8.53 -1.29
C GLU A 223 -34.73 -9.25 -2.65
N ILE A 224 -33.67 -9.31 -3.45
CA ILE A 224 -33.62 -10.09 -4.71
C ILE A 224 -34.02 -11.55 -4.48
N TYR A 225 -33.50 -12.18 -3.42
CA TYR A 225 -33.81 -13.57 -3.07
C TYR A 225 -35.30 -13.78 -2.73
N LEU A 226 -35.91 -12.85 -1.99
CA LEU A 226 -37.34 -12.91 -1.66
C LEU A 226 -38.22 -12.63 -2.89
N GLN A 227 -37.88 -11.60 -3.67
CA GLN A 227 -38.60 -11.27 -4.91
C GLN A 227 -38.55 -12.43 -5.92
N ARG A 228 -37.49 -13.26 -5.92
CA ARG A 228 -37.42 -14.49 -6.72
C ARG A 228 -38.52 -15.52 -6.43
N VAL A 229 -39.38 -15.29 -5.43
CA VAL A 229 -40.55 -16.10 -5.09
C VAL A 229 -41.86 -15.35 -5.33
N THR A 230 -41.88 -14.02 -5.17
CA THR A 230 -43.10 -13.19 -5.29
C THR A 230 -43.25 -12.46 -6.64
N ASP A 231 -42.16 -11.91 -7.18
CA ASP A 231 -42.10 -11.23 -8.48
C ASP A 231 -40.72 -11.44 -9.14
N ALA A 232 -40.67 -12.35 -10.12
CA ALA A 232 -39.45 -12.63 -10.87
C ALA A 232 -38.94 -11.44 -11.70
N ASN A 233 -39.82 -10.53 -12.13
CA ASN A 233 -39.44 -9.34 -12.88
C ASN A 233 -38.76 -8.32 -11.96
N ALA A 234 -39.30 -8.11 -10.74
CA ALA A 234 -38.64 -7.33 -9.69
C ALA A 234 -37.26 -7.92 -9.35
N ALA A 235 -37.15 -9.23 -9.18
CA ALA A 235 -35.87 -9.90 -8.88
C ALA A 235 -34.82 -9.69 -9.98
N VAL A 236 -35.21 -9.76 -11.26
CA VAL A 236 -34.33 -9.50 -12.41
C VAL A 236 -33.92 -8.02 -12.47
N ALA A 237 -34.87 -7.09 -12.31
CA ALA A 237 -34.59 -5.64 -12.31
C ALA A 237 -33.61 -5.24 -11.18
N LEU A 238 -33.83 -5.76 -9.96
CA LEU A 238 -32.95 -5.50 -8.81
C LEU A 238 -31.58 -6.17 -8.96
N SER A 239 -31.49 -7.31 -9.64
CA SER A 239 -30.22 -7.95 -9.98
C SER A 239 -29.38 -7.07 -10.93
N VAL A 240 -29.99 -6.49 -11.97
CA VAL A 240 -29.30 -5.53 -12.85
C VAL A 240 -28.88 -4.27 -12.10
N LEU A 241 -29.73 -3.74 -11.22
CA LEU A 241 -29.39 -2.60 -10.37
C LEU A 241 -28.15 -2.89 -9.50
N LEU A 242 -28.09 -4.04 -8.83
CA LEU A 242 -26.95 -4.44 -7.99
C LEU A 242 -25.66 -4.56 -8.82
N VAL A 243 -25.73 -5.19 -10.00
CA VAL A 243 -24.59 -5.33 -10.92
C VAL A 243 -24.12 -3.95 -11.42
N ALA A 244 -25.03 -3.07 -11.80
CA ALA A 244 -24.70 -1.72 -12.27
C ALA A 244 -24.02 -0.89 -11.17
N VAL A 245 -24.56 -0.91 -9.94
CA VAL A 245 -23.96 -0.23 -8.77
C VAL A 245 -22.56 -0.77 -8.48
N ALA A 246 -22.37 -2.10 -8.49
CA ALA A 246 -21.06 -2.70 -8.28
C ALA A 246 -20.06 -2.31 -9.39
N ALA A 247 -20.48 -2.35 -10.66
CA ALA A 247 -19.64 -1.98 -11.80
C ALA A 247 -19.21 -0.50 -11.75
N VAL A 248 -20.13 0.43 -11.43
CA VAL A 248 -19.84 1.86 -11.30
C VAL A 248 -18.78 2.12 -10.22
N VAL A 249 -18.89 1.47 -9.06
CA VAL A 249 -17.93 1.67 -7.96
C VAL A 249 -16.56 1.04 -8.28
N VAL A 250 -16.53 -0.15 -8.90
CA VAL A 250 -15.27 -0.81 -9.31
C VAL A 250 -14.54 0.01 -10.38
N LEU A 251 -15.25 0.47 -11.41
CA LEU A 251 -14.66 1.22 -12.51
C LEU A 251 -14.26 2.65 -12.10
N GLY A 252 -15.10 3.34 -11.32
CA GLY A 252 -14.86 4.72 -10.88
C GLY A 252 -13.65 4.87 -9.95
N LEU A 253 -13.33 3.85 -9.16
CA LEU A 253 -12.22 3.88 -8.19
C LEU A 253 -10.92 3.24 -8.72
N GLY A 254 -10.97 2.47 -9.81
CA GLY A 254 -9.82 1.74 -10.37
C GLY A 254 -8.88 2.53 -11.30
N ALA A 255 -9.16 3.79 -11.61
CA ALA A 255 -8.53 4.50 -12.72
C ALA A 255 -7.10 5.08 -12.47
N GLY A 256 -6.60 5.07 -11.23
CA GLY A 256 -5.33 5.73 -10.87
C GLY A 256 -4.06 4.91 -11.15
N ARG A 257 -3.31 5.24 -12.21
CA ARG A 257 -2.03 4.57 -12.58
C ARG A 257 -0.77 5.35 -12.14
N LEU A 258 0.35 4.62 -11.96
CA LEU A 258 1.62 5.05 -11.33
C LEU A 258 2.81 5.14 -12.32
N THR A 259 3.91 5.79 -11.90
CA THR A 259 5.32 5.59 -12.36
C THR A 259 6.31 6.36 -11.45
N ALA A 260 7.64 6.24 -11.60
CA ALA A 260 8.66 7.00 -10.82
C ALA A 260 10.09 7.01 -11.44
N THR A 261 10.88 8.09 -11.23
CA THR A 261 12.32 8.39 -11.60
C THR A 261 12.65 9.86 -11.20
N ASP A 262 13.87 10.43 -11.10
CA ASP A 262 15.30 10.03 -10.97
C ASP A 262 16.12 11.24 -10.38
N ALA A 263 17.48 11.25 -10.25
CA ALA A 263 18.23 12.23 -9.41
C ALA A 263 19.73 12.54 -9.75
N ARG A 264 20.29 13.61 -9.13
CA ARG A 264 21.73 13.76 -8.73
C ARG A 264 22.01 14.88 -7.68
N TYR A 265 23.28 15.16 -7.33
CA TYR A 265 23.73 15.48 -5.94
C TYR A 265 25.01 16.38 -5.78
N ARG A 266 25.29 16.89 -4.56
CA ARG A 266 26.56 17.54 -4.09
C ARG A 266 26.64 17.52 -2.52
N GLN A 267 27.69 18.01 -1.84
CA GLN A 267 28.82 17.22 -1.29
C GLN A 267 28.95 17.41 0.26
N VAL A 268 29.70 16.57 1.01
CA VAL A 268 29.68 16.46 2.51
C VAL A 268 31.09 16.17 3.13
N SER A 269 31.20 16.30 4.46
CA SER A 269 32.37 16.12 5.36
C SER A 269 32.85 14.68 5.64
N GLU A 270 33.92 14.57 6.45
CA GLU A 270 34.73 13.37 6.79
C GLU A 270 34.05 12.22 7.54
N LEU A 271 34.54 11.00 7.27
CA LEU A 271 34.05 9.69 7.75
C LEU A 271 35.22 8.78 8.17
N GLN A 272 35.02 7.95 9.19
CA GLN A 272 35.89 6.82 9.56
C GLN A 272 35.06 5.56 9.84
N LEU A 273 35.52 4.40 9.39
CA LEU A 273 34.92 3.08 9.61
C LEU A 273 36.00 2.05 9.95
N CYS A 274 35.81 1.35 11.07
CA CYS A 274 36.47 0.08 11.39
C CYS A 274 35.36 -0.90 11.77
N ALA A 275 35.15 -2.01 11.06
CA ALA A 275 34.01 -2.90 11.32
C ALA A 275 34.17 -4.35 10.85
N VAL A 276 33.90 -5.27 11.79
CA VAL A 276 33.80 -6.72 11.58
C VAL A 276 32.33 -7.14 11.57
N VAL A 277 31.95 -7.97 10.58
CA VAL A 277 30.63 -8.60 10.46
C VAL A 277 30.84 -10.08 10.09
N ALA A 278 30.92 -10.94 11.10
CA ALA A 278 31.31 -12.35 10.99
C ALA A 278 30.31 -13.16 10.14
N ASP A 279 29.01 -12.99 10.37
CA ASP A 279 27.89 -13.58 9.60
C ASP A 279 27.93 -13.25 8.09
N ARG A 280 28.77 -12.28 7.68
CA ARG A 280 28.90 -11.82 6.29
C ARG A 280 30.32 -11.88 5.74
N GLN A 281 31.27 -12.41 6.51
CA GLN A 281 32.70 -12.48 6.17
C GLN A 281 33.25 -11.11 5.73
N VAL A 282 32.93 -10.06 6.50
CA VAL A 282 33.41 -8.69 6.24
C VAL A 282 34.27 -8.24 7.39
N ASP A 283 35.49 -7.81 7.08
CA ASP A 283 36.37 -7.05 7.95
C ASP A 283 36.88 -5.86 7.11
N VAL A 284 36.67 -4.62 7.57
CA VAL A 284 36.96 -3.40 6.83
C VAL A 284 37.42 -2.27 7.74
N GLU A 285 38.52 -1.62 7.37
CA GLU A 285 39.01 -0.38 7.96
C GLU A 285 39.31 0.65 6.86
N PHE A 286 38.80 1.87 6.99
CA PHE A 286 39.18 3.03 6.16
C PHE A 286 38.69 4.37 6.75
N SER A 287 39.35 5.45 6.34
CA SER A 287 38.89 6.84 6.48
C SER A 287 38.53 7.45 5.12
N VAL A 288 37.79 8.57 5.14
CA VAL A 288 37.50 9.41 3.97
C VAL A 288 37.50 10.87 4.45
N ALA A 289 38.48 11.66 4.04
CA ALA A 289 38.68 13.05 4.45
C ALA A 289 37.57 14.01 3.94
N PRO A 290 37.47 15.26 4.42
CA PRO A 290 36.42 16.18 3.99
C PRO A 290 36.51 16.48 2.49
N GLY A 291 35.48 16.11 1.73
CA GLY A 291 35.45 16.29 0.27
C GLY A 291 36.19 15.21 -0.54
N GLU A 292 36.85 14.24 0.10
CA GLU A 292 37.43 13.08 -0.56
C GLU A 292 36.34 12.14 -1.13
N VAL A 293 36.68 11.37 -2.17
CA VAL A 293 35.77 10.43 -2.83
C VAL A 293 36.41 9.04 -2.88
N LEU A 294 36.26 8.28 -1.79
CA LEU A 294 36.71 6.89 -1.73
C LEU A 294 35.79 5.98 -2.57
N ALA A 295 36.38 5.25 -3.53
CA ALA A 295 35.68 4.29 -4.37
C ALA A 295 36.03 2.84 -3.98
N MET A 296 35.12 2.16 -3.28
CA MET A 296 35.31 0.75 -2.91
C MET A 296 34.96 -0.18 -4.07
N ILE A 297 35.97 -0.85 -4.64
CA ILE A 297 35.85 -1.74 -5.81
C ILE A 297 36.21 -3.18 -5.38
N GLY A 298 35.53 -4.18 -5.97
CA GLY A 298 35.77 -5.60 -5.70
C GLY A 298 34.65 -6.48 -6.29
N PRO A 299 34.79 -7.81 -6.27
CA PRO A 299 33.79 -8.73 -6.83
C PRO A 299 32.46 -8.70 -6.06
N ASN A 300 31.42 -9.32 -6.63
CA ASN A 300 30.15 -9.54 -5.92
C ASN A 300 30.39 -10.45 -4.70
N GLY A 301 29.76 -10.13 -3.57
CA GLY A 301 30.01 -10.79 -2.28
C GLY A 301 31.09 -10.12 -1.41
N ALA A 302 32.06 -9.39 -1.98
CA ALA A 302 33.18 -8.79 -1.25
C ALA A 302 32.81 -7.54 -0.41
N GLY A 303 31.92 -7.69 0.58
CA GLY A 303 31.66 -6.74 1.67
C GLY A 303 31.00 -5.38 1.35
N LYS A 304 31.15 -4.85 0.13
CA LYS A 304 30.79 -3.46 -0.25
C LYS A 304 29.45 -2.95 0.29
N SER A 305 28.38 -3.71 0.04
CA SER A 305 27.02 -3.33 0.49
C SER A 305 26.85 -3.44 2.01
N THR A 306 27.57 -4.35 2.66
CA THR A 306 27.59 -4.52 4.13
C THR A 306 28.32 -3.35 4.80
N ALA A 307 29.48 -2.92 4.28
CA ALA A 307 30.17 -1.72 4.80
C ALA A 307 29.26 -0.48 4.75
N LEU A 308 28.58 -0.26 3.63
CA LEU A 308 27.57 0.80 3.50
C LEU A 308 26.36 0.61 4.44
N HIS A 309 25.98 -0.62 4.78
CA HIS A 309 24.95 -0.89 5.78
C HIS A 309 25.42 -0.60 7.22
N VAL A 310 26.68 -0.87 7.56
CA VAL A 310 27.24 -0.57 8.88
C VAL A 310 27.34 0.94 9.10
N ILE A 311 27.87 1.70 8.14
CA ILE A 311 27.92 3.18 8.22
C ILE A 311 26.50 3.75 8.41
N ALA A 312 25.53 3.27 7.63
CA ALA A 312 24.13 3.69 7.71
C ALA A 312 23.39 3.21 8.96
N GLY A 313 23.91 2.25 9.74
CA GLY A 313 23.20 1.64 10.86
C GLY A 313 22.00 0.80 10.43
N LEU A 314 22.16 0.02 9.36
CA LEU A 314 21.20 -0.97 8.86
C LEU A 314 21.68 -2.41 9.14
N VAL A 315 22.96 -2.57 9.46
CA VAL A 315 23.59 -3.76 10.04
C VAL A 315 24.41 -3.24 11.21
N ARG A 316 24.27 -3.84 12.39
CA ARG A 316 25.19 -3.61 13.51
C ARG A 316 26.39 -4.55 13.33
N PRO A 317 27.64 -4.06 13.45
CA PRO A 317 28.80 -4.93 13.43
C PRO A 317 28.91 -5.73 14.73
N ASP A 318 29.61 -6.86 14.67
CA ASP A 318 29.91 -7.68 15.84
C ASP A 318 30.97 -6.96 16.69
N GLU A 319 32.01 -6.46 16.04
CA GLU A 319 33.03 -5.56 16.61
C GLU A 319 33.29 -4.37 15.67
N GLY A 320 33.45 -3.16 16.21
CA GLY A 320 33.86 -2.00 15.40
C GLY A 320 33.45 -0.62 15.92
N VAL A 321 33.99 0.40 15.25
CA VAL A 321 33.76 1.83 15.49
C VAL A 321 33.40 2.54 14.19
N VAL A 322 32.35 3.37 14.23
CA VAL A 322 31.92 4.24 13.12
C VAL A 322 31.97 5.68 13.61
N ARG A 323 32.73 6.56 12.95
CA ARG A 323 32.82 8.00 13.27
C ARG A 323 32.50 8.87 12.05
N LEU A 324 31.89 10.03 12.27
CA LEU A 324 31.55 11.02 11.25
C LEU A 324 31.84 12.42 11.80
N GLY A 325 33.03 12.95 11.50
CA GLY A 325 33.67 13.98 12.32
C GLY A 325 33.77 13.54 13.79
N ASP A 326 33.55 14.47 14.72
CA ASP A 326 33.61 14.24 16.18
C ASP A 326 32.56 13.23 16.71
N ARG A 327 31.65 12.76 15.87
CA ARG A 327 30.49 11.95 16.28
C ARG A 327 30.77 10.46 16.11
N VAL A 328 30.89 9.76 17.23
CA VAL A 328 30.73 8.29 17.28
C VAL A 328 29.28 7.94 16.93
N LEU A 329 29.09 7.10 15.91
CA LEU A 329 27.81 6.57 15.45
C LEU A 329 27.61 5.10 15.84
N THR A 330 28.71 4.38 16.04
CA THR A 330 28.76 3.03 16.61
C THR A 330 30.09 2.87 17.32
N ASP A 331 30.08 2.20 18.47
CA ASP A 331 31.25 1.70 19.17
C ASP A 331 30.79 0.47 19.95
N THR A 332 31.22 -0.72 19.53
CA THR A 332 30.77 -1.98 20.17
C THR A 332 31.32 -2.13 21.58
N SER A 333 32.51 -1.57 21.87
CA SER A 333 33.16 -1.64 23.18
C SER A 333 32.52 -0.71 24.20
N ALA A 334 32.15 0.51 23.78
CA ALA A 334 31.46 1.49 24.61
C ALA A 334 29.92 1.32 24.62
N GLY A 335 29.40 0.30 23.94
CA GLY A 335 27.95 0.02 23.85
C GLY A 335 27.14 1.04 23.04
N VAL A 336 27.80 1.89 22.25
CA VAL A 336 27.16 2.96 21.47
C VAL A 336 26.58 2.40 20.18
N ASP A 337 25.27 2.52 19.99
CA ASP A 337 24.60 2.30 18.70
C ASP A 337 23.58 3.42 18.46
N VAL A 338 23.93 4.40 17.61
CA VAL A 338 23.03 5.50 17.27
C VAL A 338 22.01 5.01 16.24
N PRO A 339 20.68 5.14 16.47
CA PRO A 339 19.69 4.71 15.49
C PRO A 339 19.88 5.39 14.12
N THR A 340 19.62 4.65 13.03
CA THR A 340 19.73 5.08 11.60
C THR A 340 19.33 6.53 11.35
N HIS A 341 18.25 7.00 11.97
CA HIS A 341 17.69 8.34 11.76
C HIS A 341 18.44 9.48 12.45
N ASP A 342 19.09 9.22 13.59
CA ASP A 342 19.92 10.20 14.30
C ASP A 342 21.42 10.12 13.88
N ARG A 343 21.83 9.10 13.11
CA ARG A 343 23.19 9.03 12.51
C ARG A 343 23.50 10.19 11.58
N ARG A 344 22.50 10.74 10.88
CA ARG A 344 22.58 11.80 9.84
C ARG A 344 23.24 11.43 8.51
N VAL A 345 23.77 10.20 8.37
CA VAL A 345 24.28 9.62 7.11
C VAL A 345 23.14 9.48 6.12
N GLY A 346 23.23 10.12 4.95
CA GLY A 346 22.30 9.92 3.84
C GLY A 346 22.83 8.87 2.87
N ARG A 347 22.07 7.80 2.64
CA ARG A 347 22.45 6.72 1.71
C ARG A 347 21.78 6.92 0.35
N LEU A 348 22.57 7.02 -0.71
CA LEU A 348 22.07 6.75 -2.07
C LEU A 348 22.01 5.22 -2.30
N LEU A 349 20.93 4.76 -2.92
CA LEU A 349 20.78 3.38 -3.38
C LEU A 349 21.12 3.29 -4.87
N GLN A 350 21.29 2.08 -5.41
CA GLN A 350 21.58 1.87 -6.84
C GLN A 350 20.44 2.39 -7.73
N ASP A 351 19.20 2.26 -7.26
CA ASP A 351 18.06 3.04 -7.75
C ASP A 351 17.91 4.31 -6.87
N PRO A 352 17.96 5.53 -7.42
CA PRO A 352 17.63 6.74 -6.67
C PRO A 352 16.13 6.79 -6.33
N LEU A 353 15.79 7.01 -5.06
CA LEU A 353 14.40 6.99 -4.58
C LEU A 353 13.92 8.36 -4.10
N LEU A 354 13.32 9.12 -5.01
CA LEU A 354 12.51 10.30 -4.67
C LEU A 354 11.08 9.86 -4.30
N PHE A 355 10.49 10.49 -3.29
CA PHE A 355 9.10 10.30 -2.90
C PHE A 355 8.17 10.80 -4.03
N PRO A 356 7.47 9.92 -4.76
CA PRO A 356 6.81 10.26 -6.03
C PRO A 356 5.53 11.11 -5.84
N HIS A 357 4.95 11.08 -4.64
CA HIS A 357 3.79 11.89 -4.24
C HIS A 357 4.14 13.34 -3.90
N LEU A 358 5.40 13.64 -3.58
CA LEU A 358 5.89 14.97 -3.24
C LEU A 358 6.43 15.71 -4.49
N SER A 359 6.41 17.04 -4.48
CA SER A 359 7.13 17.84 -5.49
C SER A 359 8.65 17.71 -5.31
N VAL A 360 9.44 18.18 -6.28
CA VAL A 360 10.92 18.20 -6.20
C VAL A 360 11.38 19.04 -4.99
N ALA A 361 10.84 20.24 -4.79
CA ALA A 361 11.17 21.05 -3.61
C ALA A 361 10.65 20.44 -2.30
N ALA A 362 9.55 19.69 -2.32
CA ALA A 362 9.05 18.97 -1.13
C ALA A 362 9.90 17.73 -0.79
N ASN A 363 10.48 17.07 -1.78
CA ASN A 363 11.51 16.02 -1.61
C ASN A 363 12.77 16.61 -0.98
N VAL A 364 13.33 17.67 -1.58
CA VAL A 364 14.54 18.36 -1.10
C VAL A 364 14.34 18.92 0.33
N ALA A 365 13.13 19.43 0.65
CA ALA A 365 12.79 19.89 2.00
C ALA A 365 12.53 18.76 3.02
N PHE A 366 12.41 17.48 2.61
CA PHE A 366 11.97 16.39 3.49
C PHE A 366 12.97 16.11 4.63
N GLY A 367 14.26 16.09 4.33
CA GLY A 367 15.33 15.91 5.33
C GLY A 367 15.36 17.05 6.38
N PRO A 368 15.49 18.32 5.96
CA PRO A 368 15.39 19.46 6.87
C PRO A 368 14.14 19.44 7.77
N ARG A 369 12.98 19.13 7.18
CA ARG A 369 11.69 18.99 7.90
C ARG A 369 11.67 17.89 8.94
N SER A 370 12.30 16.75 8.65
CA SER A 370 12.26 15.58 9.53
C SER A 370 13.20 15.73 10.73
N ARG A 371 14.25 16.54 10.60
CA ARG A 371 15.26 16.77 11.65
C ARG A 371 14.83 17.77 12.75
N GLN A 372 13.74 18.53 12.58
CA GLN A 372 13.24 19.43 13.63
C GLN A 372 12.43 18.66 14.71
N LYS A 373 12.94 18.62 15.95
CA LYS A 373 12.31 17.88 17.07
C LYS A 373 10.99 18.49 17.59
N ARG A 374 10.63 19.73 17.20
CA ARG A 374 9.33 20.39 17.48
C ARG A 374 8.93 21.31 16.32
N PRO A 375 7.70 21.26 15.79
CA PRO A 375 7.14 22.38 15.03
C PRO A 375 6.83 23.53 16.02
N GLY A 376 7.19 24.77 15.67
CA GLY A 376 6.74 25.95 16.41
C GLY A 376 5.23 26.19 16.22
N PRO A 377 4.54 26.90 17.14
CA PRO A 377 3.09 27.14 17.04
C PRO A 377 2.66 27.92 15.79
N PHE A 378 3.56 28.71 15.20
CA PHE A 378 3.35 29.48 13.99
C PHE A 378 4.19 28.94 12.82
N GLY A 379 3.62 28.94 11.62
CA GLY A 379 4.11 28.18 10.45
C GLY A 379 5.44 28.62 9.80
N SER A 380 6.25 29.45 10.47
CA SER A 380 7.49 30.04 9.92
C SER A 380 8.54 29.00 9.49
N ALA A 381 8.58 27.84 10.15
CA ALA A 381 9.45 26.71 9.77
C ALA A 381 9.19 26.26 8.32
N ARG A 382 7.91 26.11 7.91
CA ARG A 382 7.53 25.65 6.56
C ARG A 382 8.07 26.57 5.46
N GLY A 383 8.11 27.88 5.73
CA GLY A 383 8.66 28.89 4.84
C GLY A 383 10.17 28.78 4.69
N LYS A 384 10.91 28.77 5.81
CA LYS A 384 12.38 28.64 5.81
C LYS A 384 12.85 27.35 5.12
N GLU A 385 12.13 26.25 5.31
CA GLU A 385 12.41 24.97 4.65
C GLU A 385 12.16 25.02 3.12
N LYS A 386 11.07 25.67 2.66
CA LYS A 386 10.86 25.85 1.20
C LYS A 386 11.94 26.75 0.61
N GLN A 387 12.32 27.84 1.30
CA GLN A 387 13.42 28.71 0.87
C GLN A 387 14.77 27.98 0.81
N THR A 388 15.08 27.14 1.79
CA THR A 388 16.30 26.31 1.79
C THR A 388 16.29 25.32 0.62
N ALA A 389 15.16 24.65 0.37
CA ALA A 389 15.03 23.74 -0.75
C ALA A 389 15.08 24.44 -2.12
N LEU A 390 14.49 25.63 -2.27
CA LEU A 390 14.60 26.44 -3.48
C LEU A 390 16.05 26.90 -3.71
N ARG A 391 16.75 27.33 -2.65
CA ARG A 391 18.19 27.66 -2.72
C ARG A 391 19.02 26.47 -3.20
N TRP A 392 18.86 25.28 -2.58
CA TRP A 392 19.58 24.08 -3.00
C TRP A 392 19.22 23.64 -4.43
N LEU A 393 18.02 23.95 -4.91
CA LEU A 393 17.64 23.73 -6.31
C LEU A 393 18.26 24.76 -7.28
N ARG A 394 18.54 26.00 -6.86
CA ARG A 394 19.36 26.94 -7.67
C ARG A 394 20.81 26.48 -7.77
N GLU A 395 21.38 25.99 -6.67
CA GLU A 395 22.77 25.52 -6.59
C GLU A 395 23.04 24.26 -7.47
N VAL A 396 22.01 23.74 -8.15
CA VAL A 396 22.07 22.65 -9.16
C VAL A 396 21.17 22.91 -10.40
N ASP A 397 20.85 24.17 -10.72
CA ASP A 397 20.08 24.63 -11.91
C ASP A 397 18.67 24.00 -12.10
N ALA A 398 18.08 23.53 -11.00
CA ALA A 398 16.82 22.78 -10.95
C ALA A 398 15.64 23.54 -10.31
N GLU A 399 15.76 24.85 -10.00
CA GLU A 399 14.64 25.61 -9.40
C GLU A 399 13.37 25.60 -10.28
N GLN A 400 13.56 25.62 -11.61
CA GLN A 400 12.51 25.40 -12.63
C GLN A 400 11.73 24.07 -12.52
N LEU A 401 12.20 23.13 -11.70
CA LEU A 401 11.54 21.84 -11.42
C LEU A 401 10.84 21.83 -10.04
N ALA A 402 11.02 22.86 -9.20
CA ALA A 402 10.67 22.87 -7.78
C ALA A 402 9.24 22.41 -7.43
N ASP A 403 8.24 22.94 -8.12
CA ASP A 403 6.83 22.60 -7.87
C ASP A 403 6.31 21.44 -8.75
N ARG A 404 7.15 20.87 -9.64
CA ARG A 404 6.83 19.63 -10.37
C ARG A 404 6.94 18.41 -9.44
N LYS A 405 6.21 17.34 -9.74
CA LYS A 405 6.53 15.99 -9.23
C LYS A 405 7.71 15.41 -10.04
N PRO A 406 8.57 14.54 -9.46
CA PRO A 406 9.74 13.97 -10.16
C PRO A 406 9.40 13.37 -11.54
N LEU A 407 8.26 12.69 -11.63
CA LEU A 407 7.60 12.18 -12.85
C LEU A 407 7.51 13.17 -14.03
N ASN A 408 7.34 14.46 -13.76
CA ASN A 408 7.03 15.49 -14.75
C ASN A 408 8.28 16.30 -15.17
N CYS A 409 9.46 15.78 -14.84
CA CYS A 409 10.75 16.35 -15.22
C CYS A 409 11.25 15.67 -16.52
N PRO A 410 11.69 16.45 -17.54
CA PRO A 410 11.96 15.90 -18.88
C PRO A 410 13.13 14.89 -18.93
N ALA A 411 14.03 14.89 -17.96
CA ALA A 411 15.14 13.94 -17.85
C ALA A 411 14.70 12.48 -17.59
N ALA A 412 13.44 12.24 -17.17
CA ALA A 412 12.93 10.91 -16.84
C ALA A 412 12.65 9.98 -18.05
N ARG A 413 13.02 10.37 -19.27
CA ARG A 413 12.86 9.55 -20.49
C ARG A 413 14.22 9.00 -20.98
N PRO A 414 14.51 7.69 -20.84
CA PRO A 414 15.69 7.07 -21.44
C PRO A 414 15.51 6.88 -22.94
N SER A 415 15.57 7.97 -23.70
CA SER A 415 15.49 7.99 -25.17
C SER A 415 16.59 8.90 -25.74
N GLY A 416 17.81 8.37 -25.80
CA GLY A 416 19.00 9.07 -26.34
C GLY A 416 20.17 8.14 -26.63
N TRP A 417 20.40 7.12 -25.80
CA TRP A 417 21.41 6.09 -26.03
C TRP A 417 20.94 5.05 -27.06
N GLN A 418 20.82 5.46 -28.33
CA GLN A 418 20.74 4.53 -29.46
C GLN A 418 22.15 4.10 -29.88
N SER A 419 22.40 2.80 -29.82
CA SER A 419 23.65 2.18 -30.25
C SER A 419 23.90 2.37 -31.75
N ARG A 420 24.90 3.19 -32.11
CA ARG A 420 25.68 2.95 -33.33
C ARG A 420 26.79 1.96 -32.97
N GLY A 421 26.75 0.77 -33.58
CA GLY A 421 27.53 -0.37 -33.09
C GLY A 421 29.01 -0.34 -33.49
N ARG A 422 29.87 -0.67 -32.53
CA ARG A 422 31.16 -1.38 -32.66
C ARG A 422 31.63 -1.82 -31.26
N SER A 423 32.45 -2.85 -31.20
CA SER A 423 33.12 -3.35 -30.00
C SER A 423 34.41 -4.05 -30.43
N PRO A 424 35.42 -4.26 -29.57
CA PRO A 424 35.69 -3.71 -28.22
C PRO A 424 36.98 -2.82 -28.30
N PRO A 425 37.87 -2.67 -27.28
CA PRO A 425 37.78 -2.85 -25.83
C PRO A 425 38.15 -1.56 -25.04
N ASN A 426 38.37 -1.68 -23.73
CA ASN A 426 39.00 -0.70 -22.82
C ASN A 426 38.58 0.78 -22.95
N GLN A 427 37.61 1.22 -22.13
CA GLN A 427 37.44 2.65 -21.83
C GLN A 427 37.37 2.95 -20.33
N MET A 428 38.47 3.57 -19.88
CA MET A 428 38.50 4.62 -18.86
C MET A 428 37.26 5.53 -18.95
N TYR A 429 36.74 5.96 -17.79
CA TYR A 429 35.82 7.09 -17.71
C TYR A 429 36.45 8.20 -16.86
N CYS A 430 36.98 9.21 -17.53
CA CYS A 430 37.43 10.47 -16.93
C CYS A 430 36.78 11.62 -17.70
N CYS A 431 36.18 12.57 -16.96
CA CYS A 431 35.68 13.84 -17.47
C CYS A 431 35.59 14.78 -16.25
N SER A 432 36.71 15.35 -15.79
CA SER A 432 37.29 16.61 -16.29
C SER A 432 36.35 17.81 -16.11
N THR A 433 36.78 18.74 -15.27
CA THR A 433 36.15 20.06 -15.05
C THR A 433 36.19 20.95 -16.29
N ASN A 434 35.18 21.82 -16.44
CA ASN A 434 35.43 23.15 -17.00
C ASN A 434 34.35 24.15 -16.57
N ARG A 435 34.81 25.25 -15.96
CA ARG A 435 34.09 26.50 -15.59
C ARG A 435 32.71 26.32 -14.95
#